data_AF-A0A6B2X0M6-F1
#
_entry.id   AF-A0A6B2X0M6-F1
#
_cell.length_a   1.000
_cell.length_b   1.000
_cell.length_c   1.000
_cell.angle_alpha   90.00
_cell.angle_beta   90.00
_cell.angle_gamma   90.00
#
_symmetry.space_group_name_H-M   'P 1'
#
loop_
_entity.id
_entity.type
_entity.pdbx_description
1 polymer ?
#
loop_
_entity_poly.entity_id
_entity_poly.type
_entity_poly.pdbx_seq_one_letter_code
_entity_poly.pdbx_strand_id
1 'polypeptide(L)'
;MSDTHQMVLTRTVDSGAEEWSCLSCDRRMLLRWPPHYERRILEAGDENATHVGGKGGVRMGTVEVTPASVPPVAEHDIRWLQDNGIDWNGS
;
A
#
# COMPACT_ATOMS: atom_id res chain seq x y z
N MET A 1 16.23 -19.66 9.25
CA MET A 1 16.10 -18.27 8.78
C MET A 1 14.83 -17.73 9.39
N SER A 2 14.88 -16.63 10.16
CA SER A 2 13.66 -15.98 10.63
C SER A 2 13.01 -15.27 9.45
N ASP A 3 11.69 -15.46 9.30
CA ASP A 3 10.93 -14.74 8.30
C ASP A 3 10.93 -13.24 8.65
N THR A 4 11.12 -12.37 7.65
CA THR A 4 11.19 -10.93 7.86
C THR A 4 9.97 -10.26 7.25
N HIS A 5 9.16 -9.64 8.09
CA HIS A 5 7.91 -9.01 7.70
C HIS A 5 8.05 -7.48 7.66
N GLN A 6 7.48 -6.87 6.62
CA GLN A 6 7.40 -5.43 6.50
C GLN A 6 6.20 -4.89 7.28
N MET A 7 6.45 -3.93 8.17
CA MET A 7 5.42 -3.11 8.80
C MET A 7 5.17 -1.84 7.99
N VAL A 8 3.90 -1.50 7.87
CA VAL A 8 3.41 -0.28 7.24
C VAL A 8 2.85 0.67 8.29
N LEU A 9 3.28 1.92 8.26
CA LEU A 9 2.62 3.02 8.96
C LEU A 9 1.22 3.19 8.35
N THR A 10 0.17 2.92 9.12
CA THR A 10 -1.22 2.99 8.66
C THR A 10 -1.86 4.33 8.99
N ARG A 11 -1.60 4.86 10.19
CA ARG A 11 -2.09 6.18 10.61
C ARG A 11 -1.28 6.77 11.77
N THR A 12 -1.52 8.05 12.02
CA THR A 12 -1.18 8.72 13.28
C THR A 12 -2.48 8.97 14.04
N VAL A 13 -2.54 8.57 15.32
CA VAL A 13 -3.71 8.78 16.19
C VAL A 13 -3.62 10.13 16.91
N ASP A 14 -4.72 10.59 17.52
CA ASP A 14 -4.82 11.91 18.17
C ASP A 14 -3.75 12.18 19.24
N SER A 15 -3.22 11.13 19.85
CA SER A 15 -2.12 11.24 20.82
C SER A 15 -0.76 11.56 20.17
N GLY A 16 -0.68 11.62 18.84
CA GLY A 16 0.57 11.72 18.09
C GLY A 16 1.36 10.41 18.01
N ALA A 17 0.81 9.31 18.54
CA ALA A 17 1.37 7.98 18.34
C ALA A 17 1.04 7.47 16.93
N GLU A 18 1.91 6.63 16.40
CA GLU A 18 1.78 6.04 15.09
C GLU A 18 1.33 4.61 15.17
N GLU A 19 0.33 4.25 14.38
CA GLU A 19 -0.10 2.88 14.21
C GLU A 19 0.64 2.24 13.05
N TRP A 20 1.28 1.11 13.35
CA TRP A 20 2.02 0.30 12.40
C TRP A 20 1.38 -1.08 12.33
N SER A 21 1.16 -1.58 11.11
CA SER A 21 0.54 -2.87 10.86
C SER A 21 1.43 -3.73 9.96
N CYS A 22 1.52 -5.02 10.26
CA CYS A 22 2.05 -6.03 9.34
C CYS A 22 0.88 -6.60 8.54
N LEU A 23 0.98 -6.59 7.21
CA LEU A 23 -0.05 -7.17 6.34
C LEU A 23 0.14 -8.68 6.12
N SER A 24 1.22 -9.27 6.63
CA SER A 24 1.54 -10.70 6.48
C SER A 24 1.03 -11.55 7.65
N CYS A 25 0.99 -10.99 8.87
CA CYS A 25 0.63 -11.75 10.08
C CYS A 25 -0.30 -10.96 11.03
N ASP A 26 -0.90 -9.87 10.57
CA ASP A 26 -1.84 -9.03 11.32
C ASP A 26 -1.29 -8.39 12.60
N ARG A 27 0.04 -8.42 12.83
CA ARG A 27 0.67 -7.68 13.94
C ARG A 27 0.33 -6.19 13.84
N ARG A 28 -0.12 -5.60 14.95
CA ARG A 28 -0.37 -4.15 15.06
C ARG A 28 0.29 -3.57 16.29
N MET A 29 0.89 -2.39 16.16
CA MET A 29 1.50 -1.68 17.28
C MET A 29 1.32 -0.17 17.17
N LEU A 30 1.29 0.48 18.34
CA LEU A 30 1.47 1.92 18.47
C LEU A 30 2.92 2.24 18.82
N LEU A 31 3.46 3.26 18.17
CA LEU A 31 4.80 3.77 18.39
C LEU A 31 4.76 5.30 18.54
N ARG A 32 5.15 5.79 19.71
CA ARG A 32 5.46 7.20 19.93
C ARG A 32 6.97 7.35 19.92
N TRP A 33 7.45 8.30 19.12
CA TRP A 33 8.87 8.61 19.00
C TRP A 33 9.35 9.53 20.14
N PRO A 34 10.67 9.70 20.34
CA PRO A 34 11.20 10.65 21.31
C PRO A 34 10.58 12.05 21.18
N PRO A 35 10.48 12.82 22.28
CA PRO A 35 11.13 12.59 23.58
C PRO A 35 10.41 11.60 24.51
N HIS A 36 9.14 11.29 24.24
CA HIS A 36 8.33 10.38 25.06
C HIS A 36 8.15 9.04 24.35
N TYR A 37 9.26 8.31 24.17
CA TYR A 37 9.22 7.03 23.47
C TYR A 37 8.29 6.05 24.17
N GLU A 38 7.30 5.53 23.43
CA GLU A 38 6.38 4.50 23.89
C GLU A 38 6.15 3.51 22.75
N ARG A 39 6.17 2.22 23.05
CA ARG A 39 5.80 1.16 22.11
C ARG A 39 4.78 0.26 22.77
N ARG A 40 3.61 0.11 22.14
CA ARG A 40 2.52 -0.74 22.63
C ARG A 40 2.08 -1.69 21.53
N ILE A 41 2.09 -2.99 21.81
CA ILE A 41 1.53 -3.99 20.89
C ILE A 41 0.02 -4.02 21.09
N LEU A 42 -0.73 -3.86 19.99
CA LEU A 42 -2.20 -3.98 19.97
C LEU A 42 -2.59 -5.40 19.58
N GLU A 43 -1.93 -5.96 18.56
CA GLU A 43 -2.08 -7.35 18.13
C GLU A 43 -0.69 -7.97 17.95
N ALA A 44 -0.50 -9.16 18.49
CA ALA A 44 0.82 -9.81 18.50
C ALA A 44 1.27 -10.30 17.12
N GLY A 45 0.35 -10.79 16.28
CA GLY A 45 0.69 -11.48 15.03
C GLY A 45 1.68 -12.63 15.23
N ASP A 46 2.59 -12.84 14.28
CA ASP A 46 3.68 -13.83 14.43
C ASP A 46 4.84 -13.26 15.24
N GLU A 47 5.06 -13.78 16.44
CA GLU A 47 6.16 -13.34 17.32
C GLU A 47 7.53 -13.90 16.93
N ASN A 48 7.57 -14.91 16.05
CA ASN A 48 8.82 -15.49 15.55
C ASN A 48 9.36 -14.75 14.32
N ALA A 49 8.54 -13.90 13.69
CA ALA A 49 8.94 -13.09 12.54
C ALA A 49 9.65 -11.80 12.97
N THR A 50 10.71 -11.45 12.23
CA THR A 50 11.41 -10.17 12.40
C THR A 50 10.64 -9.07 11.69
N HIS A 51 10.19 -8.06 12.43
CA HIS A 51 9.38 -6.98 11.88
C HIS A 51 10.21 -5.73 11.59
N VAL A 52 10.20 -5.25 10.35
CA VAL A 52 10.95 -4.07 9.89
C VAL A 52 10.01 -3.00 9.35
N GLY A 53 10.26 -1.73 9.64
CA GLY A 53 9.42 -0.61 9.24
C GLY A 53 10.25 0.66 9.02
N GLY A 54 9.92 1.43 7.98
CA GLY A 54 10.61 2.69 7.67
C GLY A 54 9.65 3.77 7.21
N LYS A 55 9.99 5.03 7.53
CA LYS A 55 9.36 6.23 6.97
C LYS A 55 10.25 6.79 5.86
N GLY A 56 9.65 7.30 4.78
CA GLY A 56 10.39 7.93 3.69
C GLY A 56 10.93 6.98 2.62
N GLY A 57 10.59 5.68 2.65
CA GLY A 57 10.78 4.78 1.52
C GLY A 57 9.59 4.82 0.57
N VAL A 58 9.83 4.82 -0.74
CA VAL A 58 8.78 4.63 -1.75
C VAL A 58 8.24 3.21 -1.59
N ARG A 59 7.01 3.07 -1.09
CA ARG A 59 6.28 1.81 -1.15
C ARG A 59 5.61 1.74 -2.51
N MET A 60 6.09 0.89 -3.40
CA MET A 60 5.30 0.47 -4.56
C MET A 60 4.18 -0.43 -4.03
N GLY A 61 3.03 0.18 -3.72
CA GLY A 61 1.81 -0.58 -3.49
C GLY A 61 1.32 -1.17 -4.82
N THR A 62 0.66 -2.32 -4.76
CA THR A 62 -0.07 -2.86 -5.91
C THR A 62 -1.19 -1.90 -6.26
N VAL A 63 -1.18 -1.35 -7.47
CA VAL A 63 -2.32 -0.59 -7.98
C VAL A 63 -3.38 -1.61 -8.37
N GLU A 64 -4.44 -1.72 -7.56
CA GLU A 64 -5.61 -2.49 -7.93
C GLU A 64 -6.41 -1.69 -8.96
N VAL A 65 -6.19 -1.99 -10.25
CA VAL A 65 -6.98 -1.42 -11.33
C VAL A 65 -8.32 -2.15 -11.33
N THR A 66 -9.34 -1.52 -10.76
CA THR A 66 -10.72 -1.96 -10.95
C THR A 66 -11.09 -1.68 -12.41
N PRO A 67 -11.46 -2.67 -13.23
CA PRO A 67 -11.90 -2.40 -14.58
C PRO A 67 -13.21 -1.62 -14.50
N ALA A 68 -13.17 -0.34 -14.86
CA ALA A 68 -14.38 0.39 -15.17
C ALA A 68 -15.05 -0.29 -16.36
N SER A 69 -16.38 -0.39 -16.34
CA SER A 69 -17.15 -0.72 -17.54
C SER A 69 -16.82 0.32 -18.62
N VAL A 70 -15.97 -0.04 -19.57
CA VAL A 70 -15.53 0.84 -20.65
C VAL A 70 -16.75 1.06 -21.56
N PRO A 71 -17.31 2.29 -21.66
CA PRO A 71 -18.30 2.56 -22.69
C PRO A 71 -17.65 2.34 -24.06
N PRO A 72 -18.41 1.94 -25.09
CA PRO A 72 -17.84 1.76 -26.42
C PRO A 72 -17.10 3.03 -26.85
N VAL A 73 -15.84 2.84 -27.26
CA VAL A 73 -14.97 3.93 -27.73
C VAL A 73 -15.68 4.63 -28.89
N ALA A 74 -15.83 5.94 -28.81
CA ALA A 74 -16.55 6.68 -29.84
C ALA A 74 -15.76 6.65 -31.16
N GLU A 75 -16.46 6.58 -32.29
CA GLU A 75 -15.84 6.46 -33.63
C GLU A 75 -14.83 7.58 -33.93
N HIS A 76 -15.03 8.77 -33.34
CA HIS A 76 -14.11 9.89 -33.49
C HIS A 76 -12.74 9.62 -32.85
N ASP A 77 -12.71 8.93 -31.71
CA ASP A 77 -11.49 8.57 -31.00
C ASP A 77 -10.73 7.46 -31.75
N ILE A 78 -11.46 6.48 -32.30
CA ILE A 78 -10.87 5.42 -33.13
C ILE A 78 -10.20 6.02 -34.36
N ARG A 79 -10.85 7.00 -35.01
CA ARG A 79 -10.29 7.68 -36.18
C ARG A 79 -9.04 8.48 -35.83
N TRP A 80 -9.05 9.21 -34.70
CA TRP A 80 -7.84 9.89 -34.23
C TRP A 80 -6.68 8.92 -34.02
N LEU A 81 -6.92 7.75 -33.40
CA LEU A 81 -5.87 6.75 -33.17
C LEU A 81 -5.26 6.25 -34.49
N GLN A 82 -6.10 5.95 -35.48
CA GLN A 82 -5.66 5.49 -36.79
C GLN A 82 -4.86 6.55 -37.55
N ASP A 83 -5.31 7.81 -37.51
CA ASP A 83 -4.59 8.94 -38.13
C ASP A 83 -3.20 9.15 -37.51
N ASN A 84 -3.02 8.72 -36.25
CA ASN A 84 -1.75 8.76 -35.54
C ASN A 84 -0.97 7.42 -35.58
N GLY A 85 -1.42 6.45 -36.39
CA GLY A 85 -0.74 5.17 -36.59
C GLY A 85 -0.83 4.20 -35.41
N ILE A 86 -1.80 4.38 -34.51
CA ILE A 86 -2.04 3.53 -33.35
C ILE A 86 -3.14 2.52 -33.70
N ASP A 87 -2.77 1.25 -33.83
CA ASP A 87 -3.73 0.15 -34.03
C ASP A 87 -4.22 -0.37 -32.68
N TRP A 88 -5.40 0.10 -32.24
CA TRP A 88 -6.03 -0.36 -31.02
C TRP A 88 -7.03 -1.48 -31.33
N ASN A 89 -6.65 -2.72 -31.06
CA ASN A 89 -7.50 -3.91 -31.15
C ASN A 89 -8.15 -4.22 -29.79
N GLY A 90 -9.06 -3.35 -29.35
CA GLY A 90 -9.65 -3.41 -28.00
C GLY A 90 -9.98 -4.81 -27.50
N SER A 91 -9.27 -5.24 -26.45
CA SER A 91 -9.46 -6.48 -25.70
C SER A 91 -9.38 -6.21 -24.21
#